data_AF-A0A1M3LIQ5-F1
#
_entry.id   AF-A0A1M3LIQ5-F1
#
_cell.length_a   1.000
_cell.length_b   1.000
_cell.length_c   1.000
_cell.angle_alpha   90.00
_cell.angle_beta   90.00
_cell.angle_gamma   90.00
#
_symmetry.space_group_name_H-M   'P 1'
#
loop_
_entity.id
_entity.type
_entity.pdbx_description
1 polymer ?
#
loop_
_entity_poly.entity_id
_entity_poly.type
_entity_poly.pdbx_seq_one_letter_code
_entity_poly.pdbx_strand_id
1 'polypeptide(L)'
;MANTIVAGQTALNMAKIALKATKEGLSEEKLERLKKKHQEGVEALDKVLQARKQARSDRKAAARQKLEELKKRIQMLKMLAAGSKDAARELARLARELKGAARDYRSTEPASDITTSTTTAESHAAERDAEAKADKEFATEVKRIGQLLKSLLKRRQPEDDEEKRGLDRARKDLQSADDDASAITTAANGGVILGEAGLLV
;
A
#
# COMPACT_ATOMS: atom_id res chain seq x y z
N MET A 1 6.96 15.88 2.34
CA MET A 1 6.45 16.87 3.30
C MET A 1 6.04 18.22 2.67
N ALA A 2 6.19 18.45 1.36
CA ALA A 2 5.84 19.76 0.75
C ALA A 2 4.33 19.96 0.44
N ASN A 3 3.53 18.89 0.42
CA ASN A 3 2.13 18.95 -0.01
C ASN A 3 1.13 19.35 1.11
N THR A 4 1.54 19.23 2.38
CA THR A 4 0.75 19.63 3.56
C THR A 4 0.66 21.14 3.73
N ILE A 5 1.67 21.87 3.26
CA ILE A 5 1.67 23.34 3.27
C ILE A 5 0.56 23.85 2.36
N VAL A 6 0.31 23.21 1.21
CA VAL A 6 -0.62 23.73 0.19
C VAL A 6 -2.09 23.67 0.63
N ALA A 7 -2.54 22.59 1.28
CA ALA A 7 -3.94 22.46 1.74
C ALA A 7 -4.27 23.37 2.93
N GLY A 8 -3.32 23.54 3.86
CA GLY A 8 -3.43 24.54 4.93
C GLY A 8 -3.41 25.96 4.37
N GLN A 9 -2.55 26.24 3.37
CA GLN A 9 -2.51 27.53 2.69
C GLN A 9 -3.83 27.83 1.96
N THR A 10 -4.48 26.86 1.31
CA THR A 10 -5.75 27.11 0.59
C THR A 10 -6.89 27.42 1.55
N ALA A 11 -7.04 26.67 2.65
CA ALA A 11 -8.05 26.98 3.66
C ALA A 11 -7.81 28.36 4.31
N LEU A 12 -6.54 28.68 4.61
CA LEU A 12 -6.16 29.95 5.22
C LEU A 12 -6.30 31.14 4.24
N ASN A 13 -6.04 30.91 2.95
CA ASN A 13 -6.28 31.90 1.90
C ASN A 13 -7.78 32.11 1.66
N MET A 14 -8.59 31.05 1.69
CA MET A 14 -10.06 31.14 1.59
C MET A 14 -10.65 31.88 2.79
N ALA A 15 -10.18 31.60 4.01
CA ALA A 15 -10.57 32.35 5.21
C ALA A 15 -10.19 33.82 5.11
N LYS A 16 -8.98 34.15 4.59
CA LYS A 16 -8.57 35.53 4.33
C LYS A 16 -9.42 36.22 3.26
N ILE A 17 -9.78 35.51 2.19
CA ILE A 17 -10.66 36.03 1.13
C ILE A 17 -12.06 36.29 1.68
N ALA A 18 -12.61 35.38 2.48
CA ALA A 18 -13.92 35.55 3.13
C ALA A 18 -13.90 36.73 4.13
N LEU A 19 -12.84 36.85 4.94
CA LEU A 19 -12.68 37.94 5.90
C LEU A 19 -12.51 39.31 5.20
N LYS A 20 -11.84 39.34 4.05
CA LYS A 20 -11.68 40.55 3.22
C LYS A 20 -12.99 40.90 2.51
N ALA A 21 -13.73 39.90 2.03
CA ALA A 21 -15.04 40.06 1.41
C ALA A 21 -16.09 40.63 2.36
N THR A 22 -16.08 40.21 3.63
CA THR A 22 -16.96 40.79 4.66
C THR A 22 -16.60 42.23 5.01
N LYS A 23 -15.35 42.66 4.80
CA LYS A 23 -14.91 44.04 5.03
C LYS A 23 -15.24 44.99 3.88
N GLU A 24 -15.43 44.49 2.66
CA GLU A 24 -15.57 45.31 1.45
C GLU A 24 -17.01 45.39 0.90
N GLY A 25 -18.02 44.88 1.62
CA GLY A 25 -19.42 44.95 1.18
C GLY A 25 -19.65 44.18 -0.12
N LEU A 26 -19.16 42.93 -0.20
CA LEU A 26 -19.41 42.08 -1.35
C LEU A 26 -20.91 41.94 -1.62
N SER A 27 -21.34 42.15 -2.87
CA SER A 27 -22.72 41.90 -3.29
C SER A 27 -23.10 40.44 -3.02
N GLU A 28 -24.35 40.21 -2.65
CA GLU A 28 -24.91 38.89 -2.32
C GLU A 28 -24.59 37.84 -3.41
N GLU A 29 -24.65 38.26 -4.68
CA GLU A 29 -24.30 37.46 -5.85
C GLU A 29 -22.86 36.89 -5.80
N LYS A 30 -21.87 37.67 -5.34
CA LYS A 30 -20.48 37.19 -5.24
C LYS A 30 -20.31 36.18 -4.11
N LEU A 31 -21.08 36.34 -3.03
CA LEU A 31 -21.06 35.42 -1.88
C LEU A 31 -21.69 34.08 -2.24
N GLU A 32 -22.80 34.07 -2.98
CA GLU A 32 -23.39 32.85 -3.53
C GLU A 32 -22.45 32.12 -4.50
N ARG A 33 -21.82 32.85 -5.43
CA ARG A 33 -20.82 32.28 -6.34
C ARG A 33 -19.65 31.64 -5.58
N LEU A 34 -19.20 32.24 -4.48
CA LEU A 34 -18.12 31.69 -3.65
C LEU A 34 -18.55 30.43 -2.92
N LYS A 35 -19.75 30.41 -2.32
CA LYS A 35 -20.34 29.22 -1.68
C LYS A 35 -20.47 28.07 -2.67
N LYS A 36 -20.99 28.34 -3.87
CA LYS A 36 -21.11 27.34 -4.94
C LYS A 36 -19.75 26.77 -5.34
N LYS A 37 -18.75 27.61 -5.59
CA LYS A 37 -17.38 27.16 -5.90
C LYS A 37 -16.75 26.35 -4.76
N HIS A 38 -17.02 26.73 -3.51
CA HIS A 38 -16.53 25.98 -2.37
C HIS A 38 -17.16 24.59 -2.30
N GLN A 39 -18.48 24.50 -2.46
CA GLN A 39 -19.19 23.23 -2.51
C GLN A 39 -18.71 22.34 -3.67
N GLU A 40 -18.58 22.89 -4.88
CA GLU A 40 -18.00 22.18 -6.03
C GLU A 40 -16.58 21.67 -5.74
N GLY A 41 -15.76 22.47 -5.04
CA GLY A 41 -14.43 22.09 -4.61
C GLY A 41 -14.41 20.95 -3.60
N VAL A 42 -15.32 20.95 -2.61
CA VAL A 42 -15.48 19.87 -1.63
C VAL A 42 -15.91 18.58 -2.32
N GLU A 43 -16.92 18.63 -3.19
CA GLU A 43 -17.40 17.47 -3.94
C GLU A 43 -16.31 16.89 -4.87
N ALA A 44 -15.50 17.74 -5.50
CA ALA A 44 -14.37 17.30 -6.32
C ALA A 44 -13.30 16.60 -5.48
N LEU A 45 -12.99 17.13 -4.29
CA LEU A 45 -12.05 16.51 -3.36
C LEU A 45 -12.57 15.14 -2.89
N ASP A 46 -13.84 15.04 -2.51
CA ASP A 46 -14.46 13.77 -2.10
C ASP A 46 -14.38 12.71 -3.21
N LYS A 47 -14.66 13.09 -4.45
CA LYS A 47 -14.50 12.19 -5.61
C LYS A 47 -13.05 11.71 -5.79
N VAL A 48 -12.06 12.58 -5.61
CA VAL A 48 -10.64 12.21 -5.68
C VAL A 48 -10.25 11.27 -4.53
N LEU A 49 -10.74 11.50 -3.32
CA LEU A 49 -10.50 10.63 -2.17
C LEU A 49 -11.14 9.24 -2.38
N GLN A 50 -12.38 9.19 -2.87
CA GLN A 50 -13.05 7.94 -3.21
C GLN A 50 -12.31 7.17 -4.31
N ALA A 51 -11.92 7.85 -5.40
CA ALA A 51 -11.14 7.24 -6.47
C ALA A 51 -9.79 6.69 -5.96
N ARG A 52 -9.14 7.40 -5.03
CA ARG A 52 -7.92 6.92 -4.36
C ARG A 52 -8.17 5.70 -3.48
N LYS A 53 -9.25 5.67 -2.69
CA LYS A 53 -9.63 4.50 -1.87
C LYS A 53 -9.85 3.28 -2.77
N GLN A 54 -10.61 3.45 -3.87
CA GLN A 54 -10.87 2.38 -4.82
C GLN A 54 -9.58 1.87 -5.48
N ALA A 55 -8.75 2.78 -6.01
CA ALA A 55 -7.49 2.39 -6.64
C ALA A 55 -6.53 1.65 -5.69
N ARG A 56 -6.53 1.97 -4.39
CA ARG A 56 -5.77 1.22 -3.37
C ARG A 56 -6.35 -0.18 -3.18
N SER A 57 -7.67 -0.30 -3.03
CA SER A 57 -8.36 -1.59 -2.91
C SER A 57 -8.07 -2.49 -4.10
N ASP A 58 -8.18 -1.96 -5.33
CA ASP A 58 -7.93 -2.72 -6.56
C ASP A 58 -6.48 -3.22 -6.65
N ARG A 59 -5.51 -2.39 -6.25
CA ARG A 59 -4.09 -2.79 -6.21
C ARG A 59 -3.83 -3.89 -5.18
N LYS A 60 -4.43 -3.80 -3.98
CA LYS A 60 -4.33 -4.85 -2.96
C LYS A 60 -4.94 -6.17 -3.49
N ALA A 61 -6.10 -6.10 -4.13
CA ALA A 61 -6.76 -7.27 -4.73
C ALA A 61 -5.90 -7.90 -5.84
N ALA A 62 -5.36 -7.09 -6.76
CA ALA A 62 -4.49 -7.57 -7.83
C ALA A 62 -3.20 -8.22 -7.29
N ALA A 63 -2.59 -7.64 -6.27
CA ALA A 63 -1.41 -8.23 -5.63
C ALA A 63 -1.72 -9.58 -4.95
N ARG A 64 -2.90 -9.75 -4.35
CA ARG A 64 -3.36 -11.04 -3.80
C ARG A 64 -3.59 -12.09 -4.88
N GLN A 65 -4.19 -11.71 -6.01
CA GLN A 65 -4.37 -12.61 -7.15
C GLN A 65 -3.03 -13.09 -7.71
N LYS A 66 -2.05 -12.18 -7.88
CA LYS A 66 -0.68 -12.54 -8.26
C LYS A 66 -0.07 -13.54 -7.27
N LEU A 67 -0.29 -13.35 -5.98
CA LEU A 67 0.22 -14.25 -4.95
C LEU A 67 -0.34 -15.67 -5.09
N GLU A 68 -1.65 -15.80 -5.34
CA GLU A 68 -2.30 -17.11 -5.57
C GLU A 68 -1.81 -17.79 -6.85
N GLU A 69 -1.59 -17.03 -7.92
CA GLU A 69 -0.98 -17.58 -9.14
C GLU A 69 0.45 -18.09 -8.91
N LEU A 70 1.25 -17.34 -8.15
CA LEU A 70 2.61 -17.75 -7.77
C LEU A 70 2.61 -19.07 -7.00
N LYS A 71 1.68 -19.26 -6.06
CA LYS A 71 1.55 -20.53 -5.32
C LYS A 71 1.30 -21.70 -6.25
N LYS A 72 0.35 -21.55 -7.18
CA LYS A 72 0.02 -22.58 -8.18
C LYS A 72 1.22 -22.93 -9.05
N ARG A 73 1.94 -21.92 -9.56
CA ARG A 73 3.16 -22.13 -10.36
C ARG A 73 4.26 -22.83 -9.58
N ILE A 74 4.48 -22.46 -8.32
CA ILE A 74 5.45 -23.14 -7.44
C ILE A 74 5.05 -24.59 -7.21
N GLN A 75 3.77 -24.88 -6.97
CA GLN A 75 3.29 -26.25 -6.80
C GLN A 75 3.52 -27.09 -8.07
N MET A 76 3.22 -26.54 -9.24
CA MET A 76 3.50 -27.21 -10.52
C MET A 76 5.00 -27.47 -10.71
N LEU A 77 5.87 -26.49 -10.42
CA LEU A 77 7.32 -26.67 -10.49
C LEU A 77 7.82 -27.76 -9.54
N LYS A 78 7.25 -27.86 -8.33
CA LYS A 78 7.59 -28.92 -7.38
C LYS A 78 7.24 -30.31 -7.91
N MET A 79 6.16 -30.43 -8.70
CA MET A 79 5.74 -31.69 -9.30
C MET A 79 6.55 -32.06 -10.55
N LEU A 80 6.89 -31.08 -11.39
CA LEU A 80 7.46 -31.31 -12.71
C LEU A 80 8.99 -31.24 -12.77
N ALA A 81 9.64 -30.49 -11.88
CA ALA A 81 10.93 -29.90 -12.21
C ALA A 81 11.95 -29.95 -11.06
N ALA A 82 11.96 -31.00 -10.25
CA ALA A 82 12.86 -31.10 -9.08
C ALA A 82 14.38 -31.12 -9.42
N GLY A 83 14.80 -31.04 -10.69
CA GLY A 83 16.22 -31.01 -11.06
C GLY A 83 16.59 -30.36 -12.41
N SER A 84 15.66 -29.87 -13.24
CA SER A 84 16.00 -29.35 -14.58
C SER A 84 16.53 -27.91 -14.56
N LYS A 85 17.51 -27.54 -15.39
CA LYS A 85 18.05 -26.16 -15.51
C LYS A 85 16.97 -25.07 -15.64
N ASP A 86 15.91 -25.37 -16.37
CA ASP A 86 14.78 -24.45 -16.54
C ASP A 86 14.03 -24.16 -15.23
N ALA A 87 14.02 -25.12 -14.29
CA ALA A 87 13.43 -24.90 -12.98
C ALA A 87 14.14 -23.78 -12.19
N ALA A 88 15.47 -23.66 -12.28
CA ALA A 88 16.21 -22.61 -11.58
C ALA A 88 15.88 -21.22 -12.15
N ARG A 89 15.79 -21.12 -13.48
CA ARG A 89 15.42 -19.86 -14.16
C ARG A 89 14.00 -19.45 -13.80
N GLU A 90 13.07 -20.40 -13.78
CA GLU A 90 11.69 -20.13 -13.42
C GLU A 90 11.54 -19.77 -11.93
N LEU A 91 12.25 -20.45 -11.02
CA LEU A 91 12.28 -20.07 -9.60
C LEU A 91 12.83 -18.64 -9.40
N ALA A 92 13.86 -18.25 -10.14
CA ALA A 92 14.39 -16.89 -10.11
C ALA A 92 13.39 -15.85 -10.65
N ARG A 93 12.62 -16.20 -11.69
CA ARG A 93 11.53 -15.36 -12.20
C ARG A 93 10.42 -15.20 -11.16
N LEU A 94 9.97 -16.29 -10.53
CA LEU A 94 8.94 -16.28 -9.50
C LEU A 94 9.36 -15.45 -8.27
N ALA A 95 10.64 -15.48 -7.90
CA ALA A 95 11.18 -14.61 -6.85
C ALA A 95 11.02 -13.12 -7.16
N ARG A 96 11.27 -12.70 -8.41
CA ARG A 96 11.06 -11.32 -8.87
C ARG A 96 9.59 -10.94 -8.90
N GLU A 97 8.74 -11.84 -9.38
CA GLU A 97 7.29 -11.64 -9.40
C GLU A 97 6.72 -11.50 -7.97
N LEU A 98 7.20 -12.31 -7.01
CA LEU A 98 6.85 -12.21 -5.59
C LEU A 98 7.26 -10.85 -5.01
N LYS A 99 8.49 -10.41 -5.27
CA LYS A 99 8.97 -9.08 -4.86
C LYS A 99 8.10 -7.97 -5.46
N GLY A 100 7.75 -8.08 -6.74
CA GLY A 100 6.85 -7.13 -7.40
C GLY A 100 5.48 -7.06 -6.71
N ALA A 101 4.87 -8.22 -6.42
CA ALA A 101 3.60 -8.29 -5.73
C ALA A 101 3.66 -7.71 -4.30
N ALA A 102 4.70 -8.03 -3.54
CA ALA A 102 4.91 -7.48 -2.20
C ALA A 102 5.08 -5.96 -2.21
N ARG A 103 5.86 -5.44 -3.16
CA ARG A 103 6.09 -4.00 -3.35
C ARG A 103 4.82 -3.28 -3.80
N ASP A 104 4.08 -3.84 -4.76
CA ASP A 104 2.81 -3.30 -5.24
C ASP A 104 1.83 -3.17 -4.07
N TYR A 105 1.72 -4.21 -3.24
CA TYR A 105 0.87 -4.22 -2.05
C TYR A 105 1.29 -3.15 -1.05
N ARG A 106 2.58 -3.11 -0.68
CA ARG A 106 3.11 -2.11 0.25
C ARG A 106 2.88 -0.67 -0.22
N SER A 107 3.00 -0.42 -1.53
CA SER A 107 2.77 0.92 -2.09
C SER A 107 1.33 1.43 -1.96
N THR A 108 0.38 0.57 -1.58
CA THR A 108 -1.00 0.96 -1.29
C THR A 108 -1.19 1.56 0.10
N GLU A 109 -0.18 1.50 0.96
CA GLU A 109 -0.24 2.09 2.30
C GLU A 109 -0.64 3.58 2.20
N PRO A 110 -1.57 4.03 3.05
CA PRO A 110 -1.87 5.45 3.15
C PRO A 110 -0.58 6.16 3.55
N ALA A 111 -0.13 7.09 2.71
CA ALA A 111 1.03 7.93 3.00
C ALA A 111 0.66 8.91 4.12
N SER A 112 0.56 8.43 5.37
CA SER A 112 0.28 9.25 6.55
C SER A 112 -0.78 10.34 6.26
N ASP A 113 -1.93 9.93 5.71
CA ASP A 113 -2.92 10.87 5.16
C ASP A 113 -4.05 11.08 6.17
N ILE A 114 -3.99 12.26 6.80
CA ILE A 114 -5.08 13.24 6.93
C ILE A 114 -6.46 12.61 6.70
N THR A 115 -7.02 12.00 7.74
CA THR A 115 -8.40 11.51 7.74
C THR A 115 -9.27 12.53 8.47
N THR A 116 -9.62 13.62 7.79
CA THR A 116 -10.67 14.54 8.22
C THR A 116 -12.02 14.00 7.73
N SER A 117 -12.38 12.78 8.14
CA SER A 117 -13.66 12.17 7.78
C SER A 117 -14.54 12.10 9.03
N THR A 118 -15.54 12.98 9.09
CA THR A 118 -16.57 13.10 10.14
C THR A 118 -17.62 11.97 10.10
N THR A 119 -17.26 10.80 9.55
CA THR A 119 -18.13 9.61 9.60
C THR A 119 -17.92 8.87 10.93
N THR A 120 -18.99 8.24 11.41
CA THR A 120 -19.12 7.58 12.71
C THR A 120 -17.90 6.71 13.04
N ALA A 121 -17.23 7.01 14.16
CA ALA A 121 -15.94 6.42 14.53
C ALA A 121 -15.95 4.89 14.62
N GLU A 122 -17.11 4.29 14.92
CA GLU A 122 -17.28 2.85 15.12
C GLU A 122 -17.17 2.04 13.81
N SER A 123 -17.72 2.52 12.69
CA SER A 123 -17.64 1.77 11.42
C SER A 123 -16.21 1.75 10.85
N HIS A 124 -15.46 2.83 11.09
CA HIS A 124 -14.06 2.94 10.65
C HIS A 124 -13.13 2.02 11.44
N ALA A 125 -13.41 1.76 12.72
CA ALA A 125 -12.61 0.85 13.53
C ALA A 125 -12.69 -0.59 12.99
N ALA A 126 -13.90 -1.09 12.74
CA ALA A 126 -14.10 -2.44 12.19
C ALA A 126 -13.49 -2.61 10.80
N GLU A 127 -13.63 -1.62 9.90
CA GLU A 127 -12.98 -1.65 8.58
C GLU A 127 -11.45 -1.69 8.69
N ARG A 128 -10.87 -0.88 9.59
CA ARG A 128 -9.41 -0.85 9.81
C ARG A 128 -8.88 -2.17 10.37
N ASP A 129 -9.58 -2.77 11.32
CA ASP A 129 -9.19 -4.06 11.90
C ASP A 129 -9.23 -5.18 10.86
N ALA A 130 -10.28 -5.20 10.02
CA ALA A 130 -10.40 -6.14 8.92
C ALA A 130 -9.27 -5.94 7.87
N GLU A 131 -8.96 -4.69 7.54
CA GLU A 131 -7.87 -4.36 6.61
C GLU A 131 -6.51 -4.76 7.19
N ALA A 132 -6.23 -4.43 8.45
CA ALA A 132 -5.00 -4.78 9.15
C ALA A 132 -4.82 -6.31 9.25
N LYS A 133 -5.90 -7.05 9.50
CA LYS A 133 -5.87 -8.52 9.48
C LYS A 133 -5.50 -9.05 8.09
N ALA A 134 -6.13 -8.53 7.05
CA ALA A 134 -5.85 -8.96 5.68
C ALA A 134 -4.42 -8.60 5.23
N ASP A 135 -3.89 -7.46 5.69
CA ASP A 135 -2.49 -7.05 5.47
C ASP A 135 -1.51 -8.01 6.17
N LYS A 136 -1.80 -8.44 7.40
CA LYS A 136 -1.01 -9.45 8.14
C LYS A 136 -1.03 -10.81 7.45
N GLU A 137 -2.19 -11.26 6.99
CA GLU A 137 -2.34 -12.52 6.25
C GLU A 137 -1.52 -12.49 4.97
N PHE A 138 -1.63 -11.40 4.19
CA PHE A 138 -0.82 -11.22 2.98
C PHE A 138 0.68 -11.27 3.28
N ALA A 139 1.15 -10.51 4.27
CA ALA A 139 2.56 -10.48 4.65
C ALA A 139 3.07 -11.86 5.11
N THR A 140 2.27 -12.60 5.89
CA THR A 140 2.61 -13.96 6.34
C THR A 140 2.78 -14.90 5.14
N GLU A 141 1.89 -14.78 4.16
CA GLU A 141 1.91 -15.63 3.00
C GLU A 141 3.07 -15.30 2.05
N VAL A 142 3.40 -14.01 1.86
CA VAL A 142 4.62 -13.60 1.13
C VAL A 142 5.86 -14.23 1.77
N LYS A 143 5.98 -14.16 3.11
CA LYS A 143 7.11 -14.78 3.84
C LYS A 143 7.15 -16.29 3.67
N ARG A 144 6.00 -16.97 3.75
CA ARG A 144 5.91 -18.43 3.54
C ARG A 144 6.38 -18.82 2.13
N ILE A 145 5.91 -18.12 1.10
CA ILE A 145 6.32 -18.37 -0.29
C ILE A 145 7.81 -18.05 -0.46
N GLY A 146 8.29 -16.95 0.11
CA GLY A 146 9.69 -16.56 0.07
C GLY A 146 10.60 -17.63 0.69
N GLN A 147 10.24 -18.17 1.85
CA GLN A 147 10.96 -19.28 2.50
C GLN A 147 10.95 -20.55 1.65
N LEU A 148 9.82 -20.90 1.04
CA LEU A 148 9.71 -22.04 0.14
C LEU A 148 10.65 -21.88 -1.06
N LEU A 149 10.63 -20.72 -1.73
CA LEU A 149 11.52 -20.41 -2.85
C LEU A 149 12.99 -20.44 -2.41
N LYS A 150 13.35 -19.86 -1.25
CA LYS A 150 14.70 -19.93 -0.68
C LYS A 150 15.14 -21.39 -0.48
N SER A 151 14.26 -22.26 0.01
CA SER A 151 14.58 -23.69 0.20
C SER A 151 14.84 -24.42 -1.11
N LEU A 152 14.05 -24.13 -2.15
CA LEU A 152 14.20 -24.73 -3.48
C LEU A 152 15.50 -24.26 -4.16
N LEU A 153 15.80 -22.96 -4.07
CA LEU A 153 17.04 -22.38 -4.58
C LEU A 153 18.28 -22.85 -3.81
N LYS A 154 18.16 -23.23 -2.53
CA LYS A 154 19.29 -23.75 -1.73
C LYS A 154 19.65 -25.19 -2.09
N ARG A 155 18.66 -26.01 -2.44
CA ARG A 155 18.88 -27.41 -2.85
C ARG A 155 19.58 -27.51 -4.22
N ARG A 156 19.55 -26.42 -4.99
CA ARG A 156 20.18 -26.30 -6.29
C ARG A 156 21.67 -26.01 -6.15
N GLN A 157 22.52 -26.88 -6.70
CA GLN A 157 23.92 -26.55 -6.94
C GLN A 157 24.02 -25.84 -8.30
N PRO A 158 24.60 -24.62 -8.38
CA PRO A 158 24.79 -23.95 -9.66
C PRO A 158 25.78 -24.74 -10.52
N GLU A 159 25.45 -24.96 -11.79
CA GLU A 159 26.32 -25.66 -12.75
C GLU A 159 27.36 -24.72 -13.37
N ASP A 160 27.03 -23.44 -13.49
CA ASP A 160 27.88 -22.41 -14.09
C ASP A 160 27.80 -21.06 -13.34
N ASP A 161 28.72 -20.16 -13.65
CA ASP A 161 28.81 -18.83 -13.03
C ASP A 161 27.59 -17.94 -13.34
N GLU A 162 26.94 -18.15 -14.48
CA GLU A 162 25.76 -17.38 -14.88
C GLU A 162 24.55 -17.77 -14.01
N GLU A 163 24.31 -19.07 -13.82
CA GLU A 163 23.30 -19.62 -12.93
C GLU A 163 23.55 -19.14 -11.51
N LYS A 164 24.79 -19.21 -11.02
CA LYS A 164 25.16 -18.70 -9.69
C LYS A 164 24.75 -17.24 -9.50
N ARG A 165 25.10 -16.36 -10.45
CA ARG A 165 24.69 -14.94 -10.42
C ARG A 165 23.16 -14.78 -10.46
N GLY A 166 22.47 -15.63 -11.22
CA GLY A 166 21.01 -15.65 -11.29
C GLY A 166 20.36 -16.01 -9.95
N LEU A 167 20.87 -17.07 -9.30
CA LEU A 167 20.41 -17.53 -7.99
C LEU A 167 20.68 -16.49 -6.89
N ASP A 168 21.84 -15.82 -6.92
CA ASP A 168 22.17 -14.78 -5.96
C ASP A 168 21.26 -13.55 -6.10
N ARG A 169 20.93 -13.14 -7.34
CA ARG A 169 19.91 -12.11 -7.58
C ARG A 169 18.55 -12.52 -7.06
N ALA A 170 18.13 -13.76 -7.32
CA ALA A 170 16.85 -14.28 -6.83
C ALA A 170 16.79 -14.26 -5.29
N ARG A 171 17.87 -14.66 -4.61
CA ARG A 171 17.96 -14.58 -3.13
C ARG A 171 17.83 -13.15 -2.63
N LYS A 172 18.48 -12.19 -3.29
CA LYS A 172 18.35 -10.76 -2.95
C LYS A 172 16.93 -10.25 -3.18
N ASP A 173 16.28 -10.68 -4.25
CA ASP A 173 14.89 -10.30 -4.54
C ASP A 173 13.92 -10.87 -3.49
N LEU A 174 14.12 -12.11 -3.04
CA LEU A 174 13.35 -12.70 -1.95
C LEU A 174 13.61 -11.99 -0.62
N GLN A 175 14.83 -11.53 -0.35
CA GLN A 175 15.11 -10.72 0.84
C GLN A 175 14.34 -9.41 0.79
N SER A 176 14.33 -8.70 -0.34
CA SER A 176 13.54 -7.48 -0.48
C SER A 176 12.03 -7.73 -0.31
N ALA A 177 11.51 -8.87 -0.79
CA ALA A 177 10.11 -9.24 -0.57
C ALA A 177 9.80 -9.47 0.92
N ASP A 178 10.70 -10.09 1.67
CA ASP A 178 10.57 -10.28 3.13
C ASP A 178 10.62 -8.94 3.89
N ASP A 179 11.48 -8.01 3.44
CA ASP A 179 11.57 -6.67 4.00
C ASP A 179 10.27 -5.89 3.75
N ASP A 180 9.71 -5.96 2.54
CA ASP A 180 8.43 -5.35 2.18
C ASP A 180 7.26 -5.96 2.98
N ALA A 181 7.22 -7.28 3.13
CA ALA A 181 6.21 -7.97 3.96
C ALA A 181 6.32 -7.58 5.44
N SER A 182 7.53 -7.37 5.95
CA SER A 182 7.76 -6.91 7.32
C SER A 182 7.30 -5.46 7.50
N ALA A 183 7.53 -4.59 6.51
CA ALA A 183 7.00 -3.23 6.53
C ALA A 183 5.46 -3.21 6.57
N ILE A 184 4.80 -4.04 5.74
CA ILE A 184 3.33 -4.19 5.74
C ILE A 184 2.82 -4.61 7.13
N THR A 185 3.50 -5.57 7.77
CA THR A 185 3.12 -6.03 9.12
C THR A 185 3.29 -4.92 10.16
N THR A 186 4.38 -4.15 10.07
CA THR A 186 4.63 -3.01 10.96
C THR A 186 3.56 -1.92 10.75
N ALA A 187 3.20 -1.60 9.51
CA ALA A 187 2.15 -0.63 9.22
C ALA A 187 0.78 -1.07 9.77
N ALA A 188 0.45 -2.36 9.61
CA ALA A 188 -0.79 -2.94 10.16
C ALA A 188 -0.85 -2.90 11.69
N ASN A 189 0.29 -2.88 12.40
CA ASN A 189 0.35 -2.77 13.87
C ASN A 189 0.49 -1.33 14.36
N GLY A 190 1.20 -0.48 13.61
CA GLY A 190 1.51 0.90 13.98
C GLY A 190 0.30 1.83 14.06
N GLY A 191 -0.82 1.45 13.44
CA GLY A 191 -2.11 2.13 13.58
C GLY A 191 -2.71 2.09 14.99
N VAL A 192 -2.22 1.20 15.87
CA VAL A 192 -2.80 0.99 17.21
C VAL A 192 -2.15 1.88 18.30
N ILE A 193 -0.93 2.38 18.11
CA ILE A 193 -0.11 2.84 19.26
C ILE A 193 -0.10 4.37 19.49
N LEU A 194 -0.57 5.21 18.56
CA LEU A 194 -0.56 6.68 18.76
C LEU A 194 -1.74 7.24 19.59
N GLY A 195 -2.61 6.39 20.14
CA GLY A 195 -3.83 6.81 20.84
C GLY A 195 -3.76 6.93 22.37
N GLU A 196 -2.77 6.32 23.06
CA GLU A 196 -2.85 6.16 24.53
C GLU A 196 -1.77 6.89 25.35
N ALA A 197 -0.78 7.54 24.74
CA ALA A 197 0.36 8.09 25.48
C ALA A 197 0.17 9.52 26.06
N GLY A 198 -1.06 10.04 26.20
CA GLY A 198 -1.27 11.49 26.40
C GLY A 198 -2.34 11.95 27.39
N LEU A 199 -2.86 11.10 28.28
CA LEU A 199 -3.82 11.53 29.32
C LEU A 199 -3.47 10.98 30.71
N LEU A 200 -2.24 11.21 31.15
CA LEU A 200 -1.91 11.14 32.57
C LEU A 200 -1.48 12.54 33.02
N VAL A 201 -2.38 13.09 33.83
CA VAL A 201 -2.36 14.37 34.57
C VAL A 201 -1.15 14.45 35.49
#